data_AF-A0AAD5E2K2-F1
#
_entry.id   AF-A0AAD5E2K2-F1
#
_cell.length_a   1.000
_cell.length_b   1.000
_cell.length_c   1.000
_cell.angle_alpha   90.00
_cell.angle_beta   90.00
_cell.angle_gamma   90.00
#
_symmetry.space_group_name_H-M   'P 1'
#
loop_
_entity.id
_entity.type
_entity.pdbx_description
1 polymer ?
#
loop_
_entity_poly.entity_id
_entity_poly.type
_entity_poly.pdbx_seq_one_letter_code
_entity_poly.pdbx_strand_id
1 'polypeptide(L)'
;MPRSLVQDEQHHIDHQRNMTPGNANDLMEQTEDGQLESIPAPFVAHALKRLAPTYFDNQEYADCELRLEDGHFLWANEFFLTFSSKYFVQVLESKHDEDELHPDLCITTHNNVSLFVITLPIDPLHRRILRDMMFAVYRQEHFRWLQQLNPAQFVIATQIMETLGFT
;
A
#
# COMPACT_ATOMS: atom_id res chain seq x y z
N MET A 1 65.47 -2.25 36.35
CA MET A 1 65.72 -2.62 34.93
C MET A 1 65.46 -4.12 34.86
N PRO A 2 64.58 -4.68 33.98
CA PRO A 2 63.77 -4.13 32.86
C PRO A 2 62.38 -3.62 33.36
N ARG A 3 61.57 -2.72 32.76
CA ARG A 3 61.15 -2.25 31.42
C ARG A 3 60.01 -3.05 30.75
N SER A 4 58.82 -2.43 30.77
CA SER A 4 57.66 -2.50 29.85
C SER A 4 56.67 -3.68 30.03
N LEU A 5 55.34 -3.54 30.03
CA LEU A 5 54.41 -2.42 29.78
C LEU A 5 53.18 -2.62 30.68
N VAL A 6 52.87 -1.62 31.50
CA VAL A 6 51.60 -1.49 32.23
C VAL A 6 50.58 -0.96 31.21
N GLN A 7 49.44 -1.63 31.10
CA GLN A 7 48.29 -1.15 30.33
C GLN A 7 47.80 0.14 30.97
N ASP A 8 47.91 1.25 30.25
CA ASP A 8 47.33 2.53 30.63
C ASP A 8 45.80 2.42 30.56
N GLU A 9 45.16 2.35 31.73
CA GLU A 9 43.79 2.81 31.94
C GLU A 9 43.77 4.33 31.75
N GLN A 10 43.40 4.78 30.56
CA GLN A 10 43.02 6.18 30.32
C GLN A 10 41.54 6.25 29.93
N HIS A 11 40.74 6.70 30.89
CA HIS A 11 39.41 7.25 30.67
C HIS A 11 39.41 8.29 29.54
N HIS A 12 38.61 8.08 28.51
CA HIS A 12 37.82 9.07 27.74
C HIS A 12 36.92 8.26 26.81
N ILE A 13 35.64 8.06 27.15
CA ILE A 13 34.54 8.83 26.56
C ILE A 13 34.94 9.40 25.20
N ASP A 14 34.71 8.63 24.15
CA ASP A 14 34.24 9.11 22.86
C ASP A 14 34.13 7.90 21.93
N HIS A 15 32.90 7.52 21.63
CA HIS A 15 32.42 7.12 20.29
C HIS A 15 30.93 6.85 20.47
N GLN A 16 30.20 7.91 20.85
CA GLN A 16 28.83 8.07 20.36
C GLN A 16 28.92 7.90 18.84
N ARG A 17 28.36 6.80 18.34
CA ARG A 17 28.00 6.69 16.93
C ARG A 17 27.03 7.84 16.65
N ASN A 18 27.57 8.96 16.17
CA ASN A 18 26.84 9.92 15.38
C ASN A 18 26.37 9.19 14.12
N MET A 19 25.25 8.50 14.22
CA MET A 19 24.41 8.26 13.05
C MET A 19 23.72 9.59 12.76
N THR A 20 24.46 10.44 12.05
CA THR A 20 23.88 11.58 11.33
C THR A 20 22.74 11.02 10.48
N PRO A 21 21.53 11.60 10.51
CA PRO A 21 20.49 11.21 9.58
C PRO A 21 21.03 11.48 8.18
N GLY A 22 21.26 10.43 7.40
CA GLY A 22 21.66 10.54 6.01
C GLY A 22 20.67 11.44 5.29
N ASN A 23 21.19 12.46 4.62
CA ASN A 23 20.39 13.35 3.79
C ASN A 23 19.60 12.51 2.77
N ALA A 24 18.36 12.90 2.51
CA ALA A 24 17.45 12.26 1.55
C ALA A 24 17.97 12.17 0.09
N ASN A 25 19.20 12.61 -0.17
CA ASN A 25 19.88 12.52 -1.46
C ASN A 25 20.64 11.19 -1.67
N ASP A 26 20.86 10.37 -0.63
CA ASP A 26 21.63 9.11 -0.75
C ASP A 26 20.80 7.90 -1.22
N LEU A 27 19.52 8.08 -1.58
CA LEU A 27 18.58 6.98 -1.90
C LEU A 27 18.06 6.99 -3.34
N MET A 28 18.64 7.81 -4.21
CA MET A 28 18.29 7.86 -5.62
C MET A 28 19.37 7.11 -6.40
N GLU A 29 19.11 5.85 -6.75
CA GLU A 29 19.89 5.15 -7.76
C GLU A 29 19.70 5.92 -9.09
N GLN A 30 20.71 6.71 -9.43
CA GLN A 30 20.80 7.40 -10.70
C GLN A 30 21.55 6.47 -11.66
N THR A 31 20.99 6.27 -12.85
CA THR A 31 21.74 5.72 -13.99
C THR A 31 23.02 6.53 -14.23
N GLU A 32 24.01 5.95 -14.92
CA GLU A 32 25.24 6.67 -15.32
C GLU A 32 24.95 7.96 -16.12
N ASP A 33 23.76 8.07 -16.72
CA ASP A 33 23.26 9.23 -17.47
C ASP A 33 22.46 10.25 -16.61
N GLY A 34 22.41 10.08 -15.29
CA GLY A 34 21.74 10.99 -14.36
C GLY A 34 20.21 10.89 -14.32
N GLN A 35 19.62 9.85 -14.94
CA GLN A 35 18.20 9.55 -14.82
C GLN A 35 17.92 8.74 -13.56
N LEU A 36 16.83 9.06 -12.87
CA LEU A 36 16.31 8.30 -11.74
C LEU A 36 15.87 6.90 -12.19
N GLU A 37 16.48 5.85 -11.64
CA GLU A 37 16.05 4.46 -11.92
C GLU A 37 14.74 4.12 -11.20
N SER A 38 14.52 4.69 -10.01
CA SER A 38 13.29 4.46 -9.24
C SER A 38 12.96 5.62 -8.29
N ILE A 39 11.67 5.73 -7.94
CA ILE A 39 11.20 6.62 -6.88
C ILE A 39 11.16 5.80 -5.58
N PRO A 40 11.83 6.22 -4.50
CA PRO A 40 11.81 5.44 -3.27
C PRO A 40 10.39 5.30 -2.72
N ALA A 41 10.03 4.09 -2.28
CA ALA A 41 8.70 3.75 -1.80
C ALA A 41 8.11 4.74 -0.75
N PRO A 42 8.88 5.32 0.19
CA PRO A 42 8.35 6.33 1.12
C PRO A 42 7.79 7.58 0.43
N PHE A 43 8.40 8.05 -0.67
CA PHE A 43 7.91 9.22 -1.41
C PHE A 43 6.60 8.90 -2.13
N VAL A 44 6.49 7.70 -2.72
CA VAL A 44 5.26 7.21 -3.35
C VAL A 44 4.15 7.11 -2.31
N ALA A 45 4.41 6.46 -1.17
CA ALA A 45 3.44 6.32 -0.09
C ALA A 45 2.96 7.70 0.43
N HIS A 46 3.87 8.66 0.59
CA HIS A 46 3.52 10.03 1.01
C HIS A 46 2.67 10.77 -0.04
N ALA A 47 2.98 10.62 -1.33
CA ALA A 47 2.18 11.20 -2.41
C ALA A 47 0.77 10.59 -2.45
N LEU A 48 0.66 9.26 -2.39
CA LEU A 48 -0.61 8.54 -2.37
C LEU A 48 -1.49 8.97 -1.21
N LYS A 49 -0.92 9.05 0.00
CA LYS A 49 -1.62 9.53 1.19
C LYS A 49 -2.26 10.92 1.00
N ARG A 50 -1.58 11.83 0.29
CA ARG A 50 -2.10 13.18 0.03
C ARG A 50 -3.20 13.19 -1.02
N LEU A 51 -3.12 12.31 -2.01
CA LEU A 51 -4.07 12.23 -3.12
C LEU A 51 -5.33 11.43 -2.76
N ALA A 52 -5.24 10.52 -1.80
CA ALA A 52 -6.32 9.64 -1.37
C ALA A 52 -7.71 10.30 -1.22
N PRO A 53 -7.87 11.46 -0.55
CA PRO A 53 -9.18 12.10 -0.41
C PRO A 53 -9.81 12.56 -1.73
N THR A 54 -9.00 12.81 -2.76
CA THR A 54 -9.46 13.25 -4.08
C THR A 54 -9.86 12.07 -4.98
N TYR A 55 -9.15 10.95 -4.84
CA TYR A 55 -9.25 9.80 -5.74
C TYR A 55 -10.19 8.71 -5.22
N PHE A 56 -10.27 8.52 -3.90
CA PHE A 56 -11.09 7.45 -3.32
C PHE A 56 -12.57 7.62 -3.65
N ASP A 57 -13.17 6.57 -4.21
CA ASP A 57 -14.58 6.52 -4.59
C ASP A 57 -15.01 7.66 -5.54
N ASN A 58 -14.07 8.17 -6.34
CA ASN A 58 -14.33 9.20 -7.34
C ASN A 58 -14.28 8.61 -8.75
N GLN A 59 -15.44 8.55 -9.41
CA GLN A 59 -15.59 7.99 -10.75
C GLN A 59 -14.71 8.67 -11.80
N GLU A 60 -14.45 9.98 -11.68
CA GLU A 60 -13.68 10.73 -12.69
C GLU A 60 -12.25 10.21 -12.84
N TYR A 61 -11.68 9.70 -11.75
CA TYR A 61 -10.29 9.25 -11.70
C TYR A 61 -10.16 7.74 -11.65
N ALA A 62 -11.25 6.98 -11.60
CA ALA A 62 -11.23 5.55 -11.39
C ALA A 62 -10.99 4.76 -12.68
N ASP A 63 -10.19 3.71 -12.58
CA ASP A 63 -9.95 2.70 -13.61
C ASP A 63 -10.44 1.30 -13.18
N CYS A 64 -10.94 1.20 -11.95
CA CYS A 64 -11.50 0.00 -11.36
C CYS A 64 -12.86 0.25 -10.72
N GLU A 65 -13.74 -0.74 -10.80
CA GLU A 65 -14.98 -0.84 -10.05
C GLU A 65 -14.93 -2.07 -9.15
N LEU A 66 -15.00 -1.88 -7.84
CA LEU A 66 -15.02 -2.97 -6.86
C LEU A 66 -16.47 -3.32 -6.53
N ARG A 67 -16.96 -4.49 -6.95
CA ARG A 67 -18.34 -4.94 -6.75
C ARG A 67 -18.45 -5.96 -5.62
N LEU A 68 -19.54 -5.88 -4.87
CA LEU A 68 -20.01 -6.93 -3.98
C LEU A 68 -21.11 -7.74 -4.67
N GLU A 69 -21.37 -8.95 -4.17
CA GLU A 69 -22.40 -9.84 -4.75
C GLU A 69 -23.82 -9.25 -4.71
N ASP A 70 -24.10 -8.35 -3.77
CA ASP A 70 -25.40 -7.65 -3.66
C ASP A 70 -25.53 -6.47 -4.65
N GLY A 71 -24.54 -6.26 -5.52
CA GLY A 71 -24.53 -5.21 -6.53
C GLY A 71 -24.04 -3.85 -6.04
N HIS A 72 -23.73 -3.68 -4.76
CA HIS A 72 -23.05 -2.48 -4.29
C HIS A 72 -21.63 -2.42 -4.84
N PHE A 73 -21.13 -1.21 -5.11
CA PHE A 73 -19.79 -1.02 -5.63
C PHE A 73 -19.09 0.23 -5.11
N LEU A 74 -17.77 0.28 -5.31
CA LEU A 74 -16.89 1.41 -5.03
C LEU A 74 -16.01 1.71 -6.25
N TRP A 75 -15.79 2.98 -6.52
CA TRP A 75 -14.79 3.40 -7.51
C TRP A 75 -13.39 3.35 -6.91
N ALA A 76 -12.45 2.79 -7.67
CA ALA A 76 -11.09 2.58 -7.21
C ALA A 76 -10.05 2.80 -8.32
N ASN A 77 -8.80 2.83 -7.89
CA ASN A 77 -7.62 2.98 -8.72
C ASN A 77 -6.72 1.75 -8.59
N GLU A 78 -6.45 1.07 -9.70
CA GLU A 78 -5.56 -0.07 -9.78
C GLU A 78 -4.25 0.19 -9.02
N PHE A 79 -3.61 1.34 -9.25
CA PHE A 79 -2.33 1.65 -8.61
C PHE A 79 -2.42 1.69 -7.08
N PHE A 80 -3.49 2.25 -6.51
CA PHE A 80 -3.67 2.27 -5.05
C PHE A 80 -3.94 0.89 -4.49
N LEU A 81 -4.69 0.07 -5.24
CA LEU A 81 -5.03 -1.30 -4.86
C LEU A 81 -3.79 -2.19 -4.85
N THR A 82 -3.05 -2.23 -5.96
CA THR A 82 -1.87 -3.09 -6.11
C THR A 82 -0.70 -2.65 -5.23
N PHE A 83 -0.60 -1.35 -4.91
CA PHE A 83 0.42 -0.86 -3.97
C PHE A 83 0.23 -1.41 -2.55
N SER A 84 -1.01 -1.71 -2.15
CA SER A 84 -1.33 -2.02 -0.75
C SER A 84 -1.80 -3.46 -0.51
N SER A 85 -2.11 -4.23 -1.57
CA SER A 85 -2.78 -5.53 -1.46
C SER A 85 -2.22 -6.55 -2.44
N LYS A 86 -1.82 -7.71 -1.89
CA LYS A 86 -1.36 -8.85 -2.69
C LYS A 86 -2.47 -9.47 -3.53
N TYR A 87 -3.69 -9.50 -3.00
CA TYR A 87 -4.85 -10.00 -3.74
C TYR A 87 -5.08 -9.18 -5.02
N PHE A 88 -5.09 -7.85 -4.92
CA PHE A 88 -5.31 -7.01 -6.09
C PHE A 88 -4.14 -7.09 -7.10
N VAL A 89 -2.90 -7.29 -6.65
CA VAL A 89 -1.78 -7.60 -7.55
C VAL A 89 -2.11 -8.84 -8.39
N GLN A 90 -2.47 -9.96 -7.75
CA GLN A 90 -2.78 -11.22 -8.45
C GLN A 90 -3.95 -11.08 -9.42
N VAL A 91 -5.04 -10.44 -8.97
CA VAL A 91 -6.23 -10.23 -9.80
C VAL A 91 -5.89 -9.38 -11.03
N LEU A 92 -5.21 -8.24 -10.83
CA LEU A 92 -4.97 -7.27 -11.90
C LEU A 92 -3.79 -7.65 -12.80
N GLU A 93 -2.84 -8.47 -12.35
CA GLU A 93 -1.80 -9.04 -13.23
C GLU A 93 -2.39 -9.98 -14.28
N SER A 94 -3.46 -10.72 -13.94
CA SER A 94 -4.13 -11.65 -14.87
C SER A 94 -4.71 -10.96 -16.12
N LYS A 95 -4.92 -9.63 -16.09
CA LYS A 95 -5.43 -8.89 -17.26
C LYS A 95 -4.50 -8.92 -18.48
N HIS A 96 -3.23 -9.30 -18.26
CA HIS A 96 -2.24 -9.43 -19.32
C HIS A 96 -2.28 -10.81 -20.01
N ASP A 97 -3.09 -11.73 -19.50
CA ASP A 97 -3.27 -13.09 -20.04
C ASP A 97 -4.78 -13.35 -20.25
N GLU A 98 -5.26 -13.18 -21.49
CA GLU A 98 -6.68 -13.35 -21.81
C GLU A 98 -7.19 -14.79 -21.63
N ASP A 99 -6.28 -15.78 -21.66
CA ASP A 99 -6.63 -17.20 -21.53
C ASP A 99 -6.69 -17.65 -20.05
N GLU A 100 -6.09 -16.88 -19.13
CA GLU A 100 -6.00 -17.17 -17.70
C GLU A 100 -6.48 -16.00 -16.80
N LEU A 101 -7.55 -15.31 -17.22
CA LEU A 101 -8.16 -14.26 -16.41
C LEU A 101 -8.57 -14.77 -15.02
N HIS A 102 -8.25 -13.99 -13.99
CA HIS A 102 -8.68 -14.28 -12.63
C HIS A 102 -10.21 -14.33 -12.56
N PRO A 103 -10.83 -15.29 -11.86
CA PRO A 103 -12.29 -15.46 -11.83
C PRO A 103 -13.05 -14.22 -11.32
N ASP A 104 -12.40 -13.45 -10.45
CA ASP A 104 -12.97 -12.23 -9.89
C ASP A 104 -12.82 -11.00 -10.79
N LEU A 105 -12.06 -11.08 -11.89
CA LEU A 105 -11.82 -9.99 -12.81
C LEU A 105 -12.74 -10.09 -14.04
N CYS A 106 -13.43 -9.00 -14.33
CA CYS A 106 -14.14 -8.79 -15.58
C CYS A 106 -13.67 -7.48 -16.22
N ILE A 107 -13.27 -7.51 -17.48
CA ILE A 107 -12.88 -6.31 -18.22
C ILE A 107 -14.09 -5.83 -19.02
N THR A 108 -14.54 -4.61 -18.75
CA THR A 108 -15.65 -3.97 -19.45
C THR A 108 -15.18 -2.69 -20.14
N THR A 109 -16.02 -2.09 -20.97
CA THR A 109 -15.72 -0.81 -21.61
C THR A 109 -16.73 0.23 -21.17
N HIS A 110 -16.26 1.34 -20.62
CA HIS A 110 -17.07 2.49 -20.24
C HIS A 110 -16.50 3.74 -20.92
N ASN A 111 -17.31 4.45 -21.72
CA ASN A 111 -16.87 5.62 -22.49
C ASN A 111 -15.62 5.38 -23.36
N ASN A 112 -15.50 4.21 -24.00
CA ASN A 112 -14.34 3.78 -24.79
C ASN A 112 -13.03 3.59 -23.99
N VAL A 113 -13.12 3.53 -22.66
CA VAL A 113 -12.00 3.20 -21.78
C VAL A 113 -12.25 1.83 -21.16
N SER A 114 -11.23 1.00 -21.13
CA SER A 114 -11.28 -0.29 -20.42
C SER A 114 -11.41 -0.03 -18.93
N LEU A 115 -12.43 -0.63 -18.31
CA LEU A 115 -12.72 -0.55 -16.89
C LEU A 115 -12.62 -1.96 -16.29
N PHE A 116 -11.79 -2.09 -15.26
CA PHE A 116 -11.63 -3.35 -14.54
C PHE A 116 -12.70 -3.48 -13.47
N VAL A 117 -13.61 -4.43 -13.64
CA VAL A 117 -14.65 -4.75 -12.66
C VAL A 117 -14.17 -5.94 -11.84
N ILE A 118 -13.96 -5.74 -10.54
CA ILE A 118 -13.47 -6.77 -9.64
C ILE A 118 -14.58 -7.15 -8.67
N THR A 119 -15.03 -8.40 -8.71
CA THR A 119 -15.98 -8.93 -7.71
C THR A 119 -15.19 -9.29 -6.46
N LEU A 120 -15.56 -8.71 -5.32
CA LEU A 120 -14.86 -8.91 -4.07
C LEU A 120 -15.42 -10.15 -3.36
N PRO A 121 -14.56 -11.06 -2.85
CA PRO A 121 -14.95 -12.22 -2.07
C PRO A 121 -15.28 -11.83 -0.62
N ILE A 122 -16.09 -10.79 -0.44
CA ILE A 122 -16.43 -10.19 0.85
C ILE A 122 -17.95 -10.23 1.03
N ASP A 123 -18.39 -10.67 2.21
CA ASP A 123 -19.80 -10.66 2.57
C ASP A 123 -20.38 -9.23 2.44
N PRO A 124 -21.45 -9.01 1.66
CA PRO A 124 -22.04 -7.69 1.48
C PRO A 124 -22.55 -7.03 2.78
N LEU A 125 -22.84 -7.80 3.83
CA LEU A 125 -23.16 -7.28 5.15
C LEU A 125 -22.01 -6.43 5.74
N HIS A 126 -20.77 -6.69 5.31
CA HIS A 126 -19.58 -5.99 5.77
C HIS A 126 -19.21 -4.75 4.93
N ARG A 127 -20.03 -4.38 3.93
CA ARG A 127 -19.76 -3.28 2.98
C ARG A 127 -19.32 -1.96 3.63
N ARG A 128 -19.88 -1.62 4.79
CA ARG A 128 -19.53 -0.37 5.49
C ARG A 128 -18.12 -0.43 6.05
N ILE A 129 -17.75 -1.54 6.69
CA ILE A 129 -16.40 -1.75 7.22
C ILE A 129 -15.40 -1.81 6.07
N LEU A 130 -15.74 -2.51 4.98
CA LEU A 130 -14.94 -2.53 3.77
C LEU A 130 -14.67 -1.11 3.23
N ARG A 131 -15.70 -0.29 3.03
CA ARG A 131 -15.55 1.08 2.53
C ARG A 131 -14.63 1.93 3.43
N ASP A 132 -14.88 1.89 4.74
CA ASP A 132 -14.09 2.66 5.72
C ASP A 132 -12.63 2.18 5.75
N MET A 133 -12.42 0.86 5.67
CA MET A 133 -11.09 0.25 5.56
C MET A 133 -10.37 0.71 4.30
N MET A 134 -11.01 0.62 3.13
CA MET A 134 -10.41 1.02 1.86
C MET A 134 -10.00 2.50 1.87
N PHE A 135 -10.81 3.38 2.44
CA PHE A 135 -10.44 4.78 2.60
C PHE A 135 -9.21 4.95 3.52
N ALA A 136 -9.14 4.21 4.62
CA ALA A 136 -8.00 4.24 5.53
C ALA A 136 -6.72 3.70 4.88
N VAL A 137 -6.84 2.65 4.06
CA VAL A 137 -5.74 2.10 3.25
C VAL A 137 -5.23 3.12 2.24
N TYR A 138 -6.13 3.77 1.48
CA TYR A 138 -5.77 4.84 0.54
C TYR A 138 -4.95 5.94 1.23
N ARG A 139 -5.34 6.30 2.44
CA ARG A 139 -4.66 7.30 3.27
C ARG A 139 -3.41 6.80 4.00
N GLN A 140 -3.05 5.52 3.87
CA GLN A 140 -1.95 4.92 4.62
C GLN A 140 -2.11 5.13 6.14
N GLU A 141 -3.36 5.01 6.62
CA GLU A 141 -3.77 5.26 8.02
C GLU A 141 -4.53 4.08 8.63
N HIS A 142 -4.45 2.89 8.02
CA HIS A 142 -5.19 1.69 8.44
C HIS A 142 -4.94 1.30 9.91
N PHE A 143 -3.70 1.40 10.43
CA PHE A 143 -3.41 1.14 11.85
C PHE A 143 -4.17 2.07 12.80
N ARG A 144 -4.21 3.37 12.48
CA ARG A 144 -4.93 4.37 13.28
C ARG A 144 -6.44 4.15 13.21
N TRP A 145 -6.93 3.73 12.05
CA TRP A 145 -8.34 3.39 11.86
C TRP A 145 -8.74 2.14 12.66
N LEU A 146 -7.93 1.07 12.63
CA LEU A 146 -8.18 -0.16 13.39
C LEU A 146 -8.34 0.09 14.89
N GLN A 147 -7.56 1.02 15.46
CA GLN A 147 -7.62 1.41 16.87
C GLN A 147 -8.96 2.06 17.29
N GLN A 148 -9.78 2.51 16.33
CA GLN A 148 -11.06 3.18 16.59
C GLN A 148 -12.25 2.21 16.51
N LEU A 149 -12.02 0.96 16.07
CA LEU A 149 -13.06 -0.02 15.89
C LEU A 149 -13.48 -0.66 17.22
N ASN A 150 -14.76 -0.97 17.34
CA ASN A 150 -15.21 -1.85 18.43
C ASN A 150 -14.77 -3.31 18.16
N PRO A 151 -14.82 -4.21 19.16
CA PRO A 151 -14.33 -5.57 19.00
C PRO A 151 -14.95 -6.36 17.84
N ALA A 152 -16.27 -6.20 17.59
CA ALA A 152 -16.94 -6.91 16.51
C ALA A 152 -16.50 -6.38 15.13
N GLN A 153 -16.38 -5.05 14.99
CA GLN A 153 -15.89 -4.42 13.77
C GLN A 153 -14.43 -4.76 13.50
N PHE A 154 -13.61 -4.85 14.55
CA PHE A 154 -12.19 -5.20 14.44
C PHE A 154 -12.02 -6.61 13.85
N VAL A 155 -12.77 -7.60 14.34
CA VAL A 155 -12.72 -8.98 13.82
C VAL A 155 -13.07 -9.02 12.34
N ILE A 156 -14.14 -8.32 11.94
CA ILE A 156 -14.56 -8.25 10.53
C ILE A 156 -13.47 -7.56 9.70
N ALA A 157 -12.93 -6.43 10.17
CA ALA A 157 -11.88 -5.70 9.48
C ALA A 157 -10.64 -6.56 9.26
N THR A 158 -10.19 -7.30 10.27
CA THR A 158 -9.04 -8.20 10.14
C THR A 158 -9.30 -9.32 9.15
N GLN A 159 -10.50 -9.91 9.13
CA GLN A 159 -10.86 -10.93 8.15
C GLN A 159 -10.83 -10.38 6.72
N ILE A 160 -11.35 -9.16 6.50
CA ILE A 160 -11.29 -8.50 5.18
C ILE A 160 -9.84 -8.21 4.79
N MET A 161 -9.02 -7.69 5.72
CA MET A 161 -7.61 -7.38 5.46
C MET A 161 -6.81 -8.63 5.11
N GLU A 162 -7.05 -9.74 5.80
CA GLU A 162 -6.44 -11.04 5.49
C GLU A 162 -6.89 -11.57 4.13
N THR A 163 -8.21 -11.54 3.86
CA THR A 163 -8.79 -12.02 2.60
C THR A 163 -8.23 -11.26 1.40
N LEU A 164 -8.14 -9.94 1.52
CA LEU A 164 -7.62 -9.08 0.45
C LEU A 164 -6.09 -8.88 0.55
N GLY A 165 -5.40 -9.56 1.46
CA GLY A 165 -3.95 -9.51 1.59
C GLY A 165 -3.36 -8.09 1.76
N PHE A 166 -4.03 -7.24 2.55
CA PHE A 166 -3.50 -5.94 2.94
C PHE A 166 -2.41 -6.10 4.00
N THR A 167 -1.29 -5.39 3.83
CA THR A 167 -0.14 -5.39 4.76
C THR A 167 0.00 -4.10 5.54
#